data_AF-A0A1G2EBB8-F1
#
_entry.id   AF-A0A1G2EBB8-F1
#
_cell.length_a   1.000
_cell.length_b   1.000
_cell.length_c   1.000
_cell.angle_alpha   90.00
_cell.angle_beta   90.00
_cell.angle_gamma   90.00
#
_symmetry.space_group_name_H-M   'P 1'
#
loop_
_entity.id
_entity.type
_entity.pdbx_description
1 polymer ?
#
loop_
_entity_poly.entity_id
_entity_poly.type
_entity_poly.pdbx_seq_one_letter_code
_entity_poly.pdbx_strand_id
1 'polypeptide(L)' 'MAVGWRYKYMAKITQKTTLADILKIKDGEKILAKHNVPCLGCAMAHMEMDKLRVGDICLAYSIDCSKLLKDLNIK' A
#
# COMPACT_ATOMS: atom_id res chain seq x y z
N MET A 1 15.48 -16.11 33.15
CA MET A 1 15.95 -15.34 31.97
C MET A 1 15.76 -16.21 30.74
N ALA A 2 14.82 -15.85 29.86
CA ALA A 2 14.72 -16.35 28.48
C ALA A 2 13.95 -15.28 27.69
N VAL A 3 14.71 -14.32 27.18
CA VAL A 3 14.27 -13.37 26.15
C VAL A 3 14.10 -14.13 24.84
N GLY A 4 13.01 -13.91 24.12
CA GLY A 4 12.80 -14.58 22.83
C GLY A 4 11.50 -14.20 22.19
N TRP A 5 11.51 -13.06 21.50
CA TRP A 5 10.41 -12.46 20.76
C TRP A 5 9.62 -13.45 19.90
N ARG A 6 8.28 -13.41 20.02
CA ARG A 6 7.39 -13.70 18.91
C ARG A 6 6.68 -12.42 18.54
N TYR A 7 7.47 -11.52 17.94
CA TYR A 7 6.96 -10.33 17.30
C TYR A 7 5.93 -10.78 16.27
N LYS A 8 4.69 -10.43 16.56
CA LYS A 8 3.49 -10.63 15.77
C LYS A 8 3.84 -10.31 14.32
N TYR A 9 3.68 -11.30 13.44
CA TYR A 9 3.69 -11.13 12.00
C TYR A 9 2.57 -10.13 11.64
N MET A 10 2.86 -8.84 11.76
CA MET A 10 2.09 -7.79 11.12
C MET A 10 2.43 -7.92 9.64
N ALA A 11 1.43 -8.27 8.84
CA ALA A 11 1.55 -8.39 7.40
C ALA A 11 2.13 -7.08 6.84
N LYS A 12 3.45 -7.06 6.61
CA LYS A 12 4.12 -5.88 6.08
C LYS A 12 3.51 -5.59 4.71
N ILE A 13 2.90 -4.43 4.56
CA ILE A 13 2.54 -3.92 3.24
C ILE A 13 3.86 -3.69 2.50
N THR A 14 4.01 -4.32 1.34
CA THR A 14 5.23 -4.24 0.51
C THR A 14 4.91 -3.71 -0.88
N GLN A 15 5.91 -3.51 -1.72
CA GLN A 15 5.68 -3.13 -3.11
C GLN A 15 4.91 -4.18 -3.91
N LYS A 16 4.83 -5.42 -3.42
CA LYS A 16 4.10 -6.53 -4.04
C LYS A 16 2.62 -6.57 -3.66
N THR A 17 2.20 -5.85 -2.63
CA THR A 17 0.78 -5.75 -2.26
C THR A 17 0.02 -5.02 -3.36
N THR A 18 -1.13 -5.58 -3.69
CA THR A 18 -2.05 -5.04 -4.68
C THR A 18 -2.76 -3.81 -4.13
N LEU A 19 -3.22 -2.96 -5.04
CA LEU A 19 -4.01 -1.81 -4.64
C LEU A 19 -5.32 -2.24 -3.96
N ALA A 20 -5.91 -3.34 -4.42
CA ALA A 20 -7.09 -3.95 -3.81
C ALA A 20 -6.88 -4.31 -2.33
N ASP A 21 -5.73 -4.89 -1.96
CA ASP A 21 -5.45 -5.21 -0.56
C ASP A 21 -5.25 -3.96 0.30
N ILE A 22 -4.68 -2.90 -0.27
CA ILE A 22 -4.49 -1.63 0.45
C ILE A 22 -5.83 -0.90 0.63
N LEU A 23 -6.72 -0.96 -0.35
CA LEU A 23 -8.09 -0.44 -0.24
C LEU A 23 -8.92 -1.18 0.82
N LYS A 24 -8.64 -2.46 1.08
CA LYS A 24 -9.28 -3.21 2.18
C LYS A 24 -8.82 -2.75 3.56
N ILE A 25 -7.69 -2.05 3.66
CA ILE A 25 -7.18 -1.53 4.93
C ILE A 25 -7.97 -0.29 5.30
N LYS A 26 -8.41 -0.24 6.56
CA LYS A 26 -9.05 0.95 7.13
C LYS A 26 -8.04 2.11 7.09
N ASP A 27 -8.38 3.18 6.37
CA ASP A 27 -7.54 4.34 6.03
C ASP A 27 -6.56 4.19 4.84
N GLY A 28 -6.54 3.06 4.12
CA GLY A 28 -5.70 2.90 2.92
C GLY A 28 -5.98 3.96 1.86
N GLU A 29 -7.26 4.19 1.55
CA GLU A 29 -7.71 5.26 0.65
C GLU A 29 -7.22 6.65 1.07
N LYS A 30 -7.23 6.96 2.37
CA LYS A 30 -6.77 8.27 2.86
C LYS A 30 -5.27 8.46 2.69
N ILE A 31 -4.48 7.39 2.87
CA ILE A 31 -3.03 7.44 2.67
C ILE A 31 -2.73 7.62 1.18
N LEU A 32 -3.40 6.87 0.30
CA LEU A 32 -3.26 7.07 -1.15
C LEU A 32 -3.67 8.48 -1.58
N ALA A 33 -4.75 9.03 -1.02
CA ALA A 33 -5.18 10.40 -1.29
C ALA A 33 -4.15 11.44 -0.80
N LYS A 34 -3.56 11.26 0.39
CA LYS A 34 -2.48 12.12 0.90
C LYS A 34 -1.25 12.14 -0.01
N HIS A 35 -0.94 11.00 -0.63
CA HIS A 35 0.19 10.85 -1.53
C HIS A 35 -0.13 11.25 -2.99
N ASN A 36 -1.30 11.86 -3.24
CA ASN A 36 -1.74 12.30 -4.57
C ASN A 36 -1.77 11.15 -5.60
N VAL A 37 -2.07 9.92 -5.19
CA VAL A 37 -2.17 8.81 -6.13
C VAL A 37 -3.48 8.95 -6.94
N PRO A 38 -3.44 9.24 -8.25
CA PRO A 38 -4.65 9.46 -9.06
C PRO A 38 -5.39 8.15 -9.39
N CYS A 39 -4.86 7.00 -8.94
CA CYS A 39 -5.38 5.67 -9.25
C CYS A 39 -6.78 5.40 -8.67
N LEU A 40 -7.21 6.13 -7.62
CA LEU A 40 -8.52 5.95 -6.99
C LEU A 40 -9.69 6.34 -7.93
N GLY A 41 -9.45 7.25 -8.89
CA GLY A 41 -10.47 7.72 -9.83
C GLY A 41 -10.34 7.15 -11.25
N CYS A 42 -9.31 6.35 -11.53
CA CYS A 42 -9.07 5.86 -12.89
C CYS A 42 -9.82 4.55 -13.13
N ALA A 43 -10.76 4.53 -14.08
CA ALA A 43 -11.53 3.33 -14.41
C ALA A 43 -10.63 2.12 -14.73
N MET A 44 -9.50 2.34 -15.39
CA MET A 44 -8.51 1.30 -15.72
C MET A 44 -7.82 0.76 -14.45
N ALA A 45 -7.43 1.65 -13.52
CA ALA A 45 -6.81 1.22 -12.27
C ALA A 45 -7.75 0.41 -11.38
N HIS A 46 -9.06 0.69 -11.44
CA HIS A 46 -10.07 -0.06 -10.70
C HIS A 46 -10.35 -1.43 -11.33
N MET A 47 -10.30 -1.53 -12.67
CA MET A 47 -10.44 -2.82 -13.38
C MET A 47 -9.24 -3.74 -13.15
N GLU A 48 -8.06 -3.16 -12.98
CA GLU A 48 -6.82 -3.92 -12.78
C GLU A 48 -6.31 -3.87 -11.32
N MET A 49 -7.09 -3.40 -10.34
CA MET A 49 -6.64 -3.21 -8.95
C MET A 49 -6.14 -4.48 -8.26
N ASP A 50 -6.60 -5.66 -8.70
CA ASP A 50 -6.13 -6.99 -8.25
C ASP A 50 -4.80 -7.40 -8.87
N LYS A 51 -4.37 -6.73 -9.94
CA LYS A 51 -3.11 -6.98 -10.66
C LYS A 51 -2.10 -5.84 -10.50
N LEU A 52 -2.57 -4.60 -10.33
CA LEU A 52 -1.74 -3.43 -10.08
C LEU A 52 -1.19 -3.51 -8.66
N ARG A 53 0.13 -3.65 -8.59
CA ARG A 53 0.86 -3.51 -7.35
C ARG A 53 1.10 -2.04 -7.07
N VAL A 54 1.12 -1.69 -5.79
CA VAL A 54 1.41 -0.30 -5.42
C VAL A 54 2.80 0.14 -5.87
N GLY A 55 3.78 -0.77 -5.90
CA GLY A 55 5.11 -0.51 -6.46
C GLY A 55 5.07 0.02 -7.90
N ASP A 56 4.29 -0.63 -8.76
CA ASP A 56 4.19 -0.30 -10.19
C ASP A 56 3.53 1.07 -10.39
N ILE A 57 2.49 1.38 -9.60
CA ILE A 57 1.80 2.68 -9.66
C ILE A 57 2.71 3.79 -9.19
N CYS A 58 3.43 3.58 -8.08
CA CYS A 58 4.37 4.57 -7.61
C CYS A 58 5.47 4.86 -8.64
N LEU A 59 5.94 3.84 -9.36
CA LEU A 59 6.89 4.04 -10.45
C LEU A 59 6.25 4.79 -11.62
N ALA A 60 5.06 4.38 -12.05
CA ALA A 60 4.34 5.00 -13.16
C ALA A 60 4.03 6.49 -12.93
N TYR A 61 3.68 6.86 -11.70
CA TYR A 61 3.32 8.23 -11.32
C TYR A 61 4.44 8.98 -10.60
N SER A 62 5.65 8.42 -10.51
CA SER A 62 6.79 8.99 -9.75
C SER A 62 6.44 9.39 -8.31
N ILE A 63 5.69 8.52 -7.62
CA ILE A 63 5.28 8.69 -6.22
C ILE A 63 6.26 7.93 -5.32
N ASP A 64 6.57 8.49 -4.15
CA ASP A 64 7.42 7.85 -3.15
C ASP A 64 6.76 6.61 -2.52
N CYS A 65 6.90 5.47 -3.20
CA CYS A 65 6.36 4.20 -2.72
C CYS A 65 6.93 3.79 -1.37
N SER A 66 8.22 4.04 -1.15
CA SER A 66 8.88 3.72 0.12
C SER A 66 8.27 4.50 1.28
N LYS A 67 7.83 5.74 1.04
CA LYS A 67 7.18 6.60 2.03
C LYS A 67 5.73 6.17 2.26
N LEU A 68 4.99 5.88 1.19
CA LEU A 68 3.62 5.37 1.24
C LEU A 68 3.51 4.02 1.97
N LEU A 69 4.43 3.09 1.70
CA LEU A 69 4.49 1.79 2.39
C LEU A 69 4.83 1.93 3.88
N LYS A 70 5.68 2.91 4.24
CA LYS A 70 5.95 3.23 5.64
C LYS A 70 4.70 3.77 6.34
N ASP A 71 3.99 4.71 5.71
CA ASP A 71 2.76 5.29 6.26
C ASP A 71 1.68 4.21 6.45
N LEU A 72 1.55 3.29 5.48
CA LEU A 72 0.63 2.14 5.53
C LEU A 72 0.97 1.12 6.62
N ASN A 73 2.24 0.94 6.97
CA ASN A 73 2.70 -0.05 7.96
C ASN A 73 2.91 0.55 9.37
N ILE A 74 2.76 1.87 9.54
CA ILE A 74 2.84 2.58 10.82
C ILE A 74 1.49 2.54 11.58
N LYS A 75 0.37 2.37 10.88
CA LYS A 75 -0.97 2.21 11.46
C LYS A 75 -1.33 0.74 11.66
#